data_AF-A0A6C0F5G9-F1
#
_entry.id   AF-A0A6C0F5G9-F1
#
_cell.length_a   1.000
_cell.length_b   1.000
_cell.length_c   1.000
_cell.angle_alpha   90.00
_cell.angle_beta   90.00
_cell.angle_gamma   90.00
#
_symmetry.space_group_name_H-M   'P 1'
#
loop_
_entity.id
_entity.type
_entity.pdbx_description
1 polymer ?
#
loop_
_entity_poly.entity_id
_entity_poly.type
_entity_poly.pdbx_seq_one_letter_code
_entity_poly.pdbx_strand_id
1 'polypeptide(L)'
;MELSNIYINDNILFIIFRKLPLIDMIRFSHVNKITYNIFYNSNKSLIYNYINDDYKRFYALLNMYKYEFDEISQMGLQSIMNMKTIMTDNDKIYYDLRYLFELVNKGFIVTTELDNSRLDKRIILIMIKAMKRCISFNRFETIMKIYNEPILYSLRRNINVQRPKDFLFLKP
;
A
#
# COMPACT_ATOMS: atom_id res chain seq x y z
N MET A 1 -12.45 31.09 -11.23
CA MET A 1 -13.23 30.91 -10.00
C MET A 1 -13.35 32.25 -9.30
N GLU A 2 -14.56 32.75 -9.06
CA GLU A 2 -14.73 33.98 -8.27
C GLU A 2 -14.76 33.67 -6.78
N LEU A 3 -13.94 34.40 -6.03
CA LEU A 3 -13.92 34.40 -4.56
C LEU A 3 -13.99 35.86 -4.11
N SER A 4 -15.05 36.24 -3.40
CA SER A 4 -15.23 37.59 -2.86
C SER A 4 -14.95 38.70 -3.88
N ASN A 5 -15.57 38.62 -5.06
CA ASN A 5 -15.42 39.56 -6.19
C ASN A 5 -14.03 39.59 -6.87
N ILE A 6 -13.16 38.62 -6.57
CA ILE A 6 -11.87 38.44 -7.23
C ILE A 6 -11.95 37.21 -8.13
N TYR A 7 -11.75 37.41 -9.44
CA TYR A 7 -11.60 36.31 -10.37
C TYR A 7 -10.21 35.70 -10.25
N ILE A 8 -10.16 34.47 -9.74
CA ILE A 8 -8.95 33.65 -9.71
C ILE A 8 -8.97 32.73 -10.92
N ASN A 9 -8.01 32.90 -11.83
CA ASN A 9 -7.87 32.01 -12.98
C ASN A 9 -7.26 30.65 -12.57
N ASP A 10 -7.38 29.66 -13.44
CA ASP A 10 -6.93 28.29 -13.15
C ASP A 10 -5.41 28.21 -12.92
N ASN A 11 -4.61 29.06 -13.58
CA ASN A 11 -3.16 29.10 -13.40
C ASN A 11 -2.78 29.46 -11.95
N ILE A 12 -3.45 30.45 -11.36
CA ILE A 12 -3.23 30.83 -9.96
C ILE A 12 -3.67 29.70 -9.02
N LEU A 13 -4.79 29.03 -9.31
CA LEU A 13 -5.24 27.87 -8.54
C LEU A 13 -4.21 26.73 -8.58
N PHE A 14 -3.61 26.45 -9.73
CA PHE A 14 -2.55 25.45 -9.86
C PHE A 14 -1.30 25.80 -9.04
N ILE A 15 -0.89 27.07 -9.03
CA ILE A 15 0.27 27.54 -8.25
C ILE A 15 0.00 27.35 -6.75
N ILE A 16 -1.18 27.77 -6.27
CA ILE A 16 -1.59 27.57 -4.88
C ILE A 16 -1.58 26.08 -4.55
N PHE A 17 -2.25 25.26 -5.37
CA PHE A 17 -2.38 23.83 -5.16
C PHE A 17 -1.04 23.10 -5.07
N ARG A 18 -0.06 23.44 -5.91
CA ARG A 18 1.29 22.83 -5.88
C ARG A 18 2.14 23.22 -4.67
N LYS A 19 1.72 24.22 -3.89
CA LYS A 19 2.39 24.65 -2.66
C LYS A 19 1.78 24.04 -1.41
N LEU A 20 0.61 23.41 -1.51
CA LEU A 20 -0.06 22.78 -0.38
C LEU A 20 0.60 21.44 -0.01
N PRO A 21 0.68 21.09 1.28
CA PRO A 21 1.00 19.72 1.70
C PRO A 21 -0.16 18.77 1.33
N LEU A 22 0.13 17.47 1.21
CA LEU A 22 -0.83 16.46 0.70
C LEU A 22 -2.20 16.51 1.40
N ILE A 23 -2.23 16.67 2.72
CA ILE A 23 -3.49 16.74 3.49
C ILE A 23 -4.34 17.95 3.08
N ASP A 24 -3.70 19.09 2.81
CA ASP A 24 -4.39 20.30 2.40
C ASP A 24 -4.71 20.29 0.91
N MET A 25 -3.92 19.61 0.07
CA MET A 25 -4.29 19.35 -1.32
C MET A 25 -5.60 18.54 -1.42
N ILE A 26 -5.77 17.53 -0.55
CA ILE A 26 -7.02 16.74 -0.46
C ILE A 26 -8.17 17.66 -0.09
N ARG A 27 -8.05 18.41 1.01
CA ARG A 27 -9.08 19.36 1.47
C ARG A 27 -9.43 20.38 0.40
N PHE A 28 -8.41 20.94 -0.27
CA PHE A 28 -8.57 21.92 -1.34
C PHE A 28 -9.38 21.36 -2.52
N SER A 29 -9.16 20.09 -2.89
CA SER A 29 -9.94 19.45 -3.95
C SER A 29 -11.41 19.20 -3.59
N HIS A 30 -11.79 19.32 -2.31
CA HIS A 30 -13.17 19.17 -1.86
C HIS A 30 -13.89 20.50 -1.60
N VAL A 31 -13.24 21.65 -1.84
CA VAL A 31 -13.83 22.98 -1.61
C VAL A 31 -15.04 23.22 -2.51
N ASN A 32 -14.97 22.83 -3.78
CA ASN A 32 -16.09 22.92 -4.72
C ASN A 32 -15.92 21.96 -5.91
N LYS A 33 -16.96 21.87 -6.75
CA LYS A 33 -16.96 20.99 -7.93
C LYS A 33 -15.83 21.29 -8.93
N ILE A 34 -15.43 22.55 -9.08
CA ILE A 34 -14.38 22.97 -10.02
C ILE A 34 -13.02 22.44 -9.55
N THR A 35 -12.66 22.75 -8.30
CA THR A 35 -11.41 22.26 -7.66
C THR A 35 -11.36 20.74 -7.58
N TYR A 36 -12.50 20.08 -7.33
CA TYR A 36 -12.61 18.62 -7.39
C TYR A 36 -12.26 18.11 -8.79
N ASN A 37 -12.92 18.61 -9.83
CA ASN A 37 -12.71 18.12 -11.19
C ASN A 37 -11.28 18.38 -11.71
N ILE A 38 -10.67 19.51 -11.34
CA ILE A 38 -9.32 19.88 -11.77
C ILE A 38 -8.26 19.05 -11.04
N PHE A 39 -8.39 18.88 -9.72
CA PHE A 39 -7.29 18.42 -8.88
C PHE A 39 -7.45 17.00 -8.31
N TYR A 40 -8.67 16.44 -8.29
CA TYR A 40 -8.93 15.13 -7.68
C TYR A 40 -8.09 14.01 -8.31
N ASN A 41 -7.93 13.99 -9.63
CA ASN A 41 -7.12 12.97 -10.31
C ASN A 41 -5.63 13.08 -9.94
N SER A 42 -5.08 14.30 -9.88
CA SER A 42 -3.71 14.54 -9.44
C SER A 42 -3.50 14.13 -7.98
N ASN A 43 -4.45 14.47 -7.10
CA ASN A 43 -4.45 14.03 -5.71
C ASN A 43 -4.51 12.52 -5.57
N LYS A 44 -5.39 11.85 -6.34
CA LYS A 44 -5.51 10.40 -6.31
C LYS A 44 -4.18 9.71 -6.62
N SER A 45 -3.42 10.21 -7.59
CA SER A 45 -2.09 9.70 -7.92
C SER A 45 -1.07 9.97 -6.80
N LEU A 46 -1.06 11.17 -6.22
CA LEU A 46 -0.16 11.51 -5.11
C LEU A 46 -0.46 10.69 -3.85
N ILE A 47 -1.74 10.53 -3.50
CA ILE A 47 -2.19 9.67 -2.39
C ILE A 47 -1.79 8.22 -2.66
N TYR A 48 -2.00 7.74 -3.88
CA TYR A 48 -1.59 6.39 -4.27
C TYR A 48 -0.07 6.22 -4.09
N ASN A 49 0.74 7.15 -4.58
CA ASN A 49 2.20 7.08 -4.39
C ASN A 49 2.56 7.11 -2.90
N TYR A 50 2.06 8.08 -2.15
CA TYR A 50 2.31 8.22 -0.71
C TYR A 50 1.98 6.94 0.07
N ILE A 51 0.82 6.31 -0.19
CA ILE A 51 0.41 5.06 0.48
C ILE A 51 1.30 3.87 0.08
N ASN A 52 1.87 3.89 -1.12
CA ASN A 52 2.66 2.79 -1.67
C ASN A 52 4.17 2.96 -1.49
N ASP A 53 4.66 4.15 -1.18
CA ASP A 53 6.10 4.42 -1.16
C ASP A 53 6.80 3.66 -0.02
N ASP A 54 6.16 3.51 1.14
CA ASP A 54 6.67 2.66 2.23
C ASP A 54 6.83 1.21 1.76
N TYR A 55 5.84 0.69 1.03
CA TYR A 55 5.87 -0.67 0.51
C TYR A 55 6.94 -0.84 -0.58
N LYS A 56 7.08 0.15 -1.48
CA LYS A 56 8.14 0.14 -2.51
C LYS A 56 9.53 0.14 -1.88
N ARG A 57 9.75 0.97 -0.86
CA ARG A 57 11.02 1.01 -0.11
C ARG A 57 11.30 -0.31 0.59
N PHE A 58 10.30 -0.85 1.29
CA PHE A 58 10.40 -2.16 1.91
C PHE A 58 10.76 -3.26 0.90
N TYR A 59 10.03 -3.35 -0.21
CA TYR A 59 10.28 -4.33 -1.27
C TYR A 59 11.68 -4.19 -1.87
N ALA A 60 12.16 -2.96 -2.07
CA ALA A 60 13.50 -2.71 -2.57
C ALA A 60 14.56 -3.20 -1.58
N LEU A 61 14.46 -2.83 -0.30
CA LEU A 61 15.40 -3.25 0.75
C LEU A 61 15.40 -4.77 0.93
N LEU A 62 14.22 -5.39 0.98
CA LEU A 62 14.05 -6.84 1.13
C LEU A 62 14.70 -7.65 -0.01
N ASN A 63 14.82 -7.05 -1.20
CA ASN A 63 15.45 -7.69 -2.36
C ASN A 63 16.90 -7.26 -2.60
N MET A 64 17.35 -6.17 -1.97
CA MET A 64 18.71 -5.67 -2.06
C MET A 64 19.67 -6.43 -1.15
N TYR A 65 19.23 -6.79 0.06
CA TYR A 65 20.06 -7.46 1.04
C TYR A 65 19.70 -8.94 1.19
N LYS A 66 20.67 -9.73 1.65
CA LYS A 66 20.43 -11.09 2.13
C LYS A 66 20.09 -11.00 3.62
N TYR A 67 18.95 -11.56 3.99
CA TYR A 67 18.47 -11.62 5.35
C TYR A 67 18.57 -13.06 5.86
N GLU A 68 18.97 -13.20 7.11
CA GLU A 68 18.95 -14.46 7.83
C GLU A 68 17.52 -14.82 8.28
N PHE A 69 17.33 -16.09 8.63
CA PHE A 69 16.01 -16.61 8.98
C PHE A 69 15.35 -15.86 10.14
N ASP A 70 16.13 -15.52 11.17
CA ASP A 70 15.63 -14.83 12.36
C ASP A 70 15.18 -13.39 12.01
N GLU A 71 15.89 -12.72 11.10
CA GLU A 71 15.53 -11.37 10.64
C GLU A 71 14.20 -11.39 9.85
N ILE A 72 14.04 -12.36 8.94
CA ILE A 72 12.78 -12.57 8.21
C ILE A 72 11.63 -12.88 9.19
N SER A 73 11.91 -13.69 10.22
CA SER A 73 10.93 -14.06 11.24
C SER A 73 10.49 -12.85 12.08
N GLN A 74 11.43 -12.04 12.55
CA GLN A 74 11.15 -10.81 13.28
C GLN A 74 10.35 -9.81 12.44
N MET A 75 10.75 -9.57 11.19
CA MET A 75 10.01 -8.70 10.26
C MET A 75 8.59 -9.23 9.98
N GLY A 76 8.42 -10.55 9.89
CA GLY A 76 7.13 -11.19 9.69
C GLY A 76 6.20 -10.98 10.88
N LEU A 77 6.70 -11.18 12.10
CA LEU A 77 5.96 -10.90 13.33
C LEU A 77 5.58 -9.41 13.43
N GLN A 78 6.52 -8.51 13.16
CA GLN A 78 6.23 -7.06 13.14
C GLN A 78 5.19 -6.67 12.10
N SER A 79 5.22 -7.29 10.92
CA SER A 79 4.23 -7.06 9.86
C SER A 79 2.84 -7.52 10.27
N ILE A 80 2.74 -8.60 11.06
CA ILE A 80 1.47 -9.09 11.59
C ILE A 80 0.95 -8.17 12.71
N MET A 81 1.82 -7.78 13.64
CA MET A 81 1.44 -6.91 14.77
C MET A 81 0.98 -5.51 14.31
N ASN A 82 1.62 -4.98 13.27
CA ASN A 82 1.35 -3.64 12.74
C ASN A 82 0.52 -3.66 11.44
N MET A 83 -0.15 -4.78 11.16
CA MET A 83 -0.95 -4.93 9.95
C MET A 83 -2.07 -3.90 9.91
N LYS A 84 -2.06 -3.04 8.89
CA LYS A 84 -3.11 -2.03 8.72
C LYS A 84 -4.42 -2.70 8.35
N THR A 85 -5.48 -2.34 9.06
CA THR A 85 -6.84 -2.82 8.83
C THR A 85 -7.74 -1.69 8.35
N ILE A 86 -8.50 -1.95 7.30
CA ILE A 86 -9.55 -1.06 6.79
C ILE A 86 -10.88 -1.75 7.06
N MET A 87 -11.72 -1.12 7.86
CA MET A 87 -13.10 -1.53 8.06
C MET A 87 -13.98 -0.74 7.09
N THR A 88 -14.81 -1.43 6.33
CA THR A 88 -15.82 -0.78 5.48
C THR A 88 -17.13 -0.61 6.23
N ASP A 89 -18.01 0.25 5.71
CA ASP A 89 -19.34 0.53 6.26
C ASP A 89 -20.25 -0.71 6.43
N ASN A 90 -19.92 -1.82 5.76
CA ASN A 90 -20.64 -3.10 5.87
C ASN A 90 -19.95 -4.10 6.82
N ASP A 91 -19.19 -3.63 7.81
CA ASP A 91 -18.41 -4.42 8.78
C ASP A 91 -17.40 -5.41 8.16
N LYS A 92 -17.08 -5.26 6.88
CA LYS A 92 -16.03 -6.05 6.24
C LYS A 92 -14.67 -5.49 6.60
N ILE A 93 -13.78 -6.35 7.09
CA ILE A 93 -12.40 -6.02 7.45
C ILE A 93 -11.47 -6.44 6.32
N TYR A 94 -10.66 -5.50 5.84
CA TYR A 94 -9.60 -5.73 4.88
C TYR A 94 -8.24 -5.52 5.53
N TYR A 95 -7.32 -6.43 5.25
CA TYR A 95 -5.96 -6.41 5.77
C TYR A 95 -4.97 -5.97 4.70
N ASP A 96 -4.03 -5.08 5.02
CA ASP A 96 -2.90 -4.81 4.15
C ASP A 96 -1.89 -5.95 4.23
N LEU A 97 -1.98 -6.87 3.28
CA LEU A 97 -1.19 -8.11 3.26
C LEU A 97 0.14 -7.99 2.52
N ARG A 98 0.48 -6.83 1.96
CA ARG A 98 1.60 -6.70 1.01
C ARG A 98 2.96 -7.04 1.61
N TYR A 99 3.26 -6.50 2.78
CA TYR A 99 4.52 -6.74 3.48
C TYR A 99 4.67 -8.21 3.87
N LEU A 100 3.61 -8.76 4.47
CA LEU A 100 3.54 -10.15 4.87
C LEU A 100 3.71 -11.09 3.67
N PHE A 101 3.10 -10.78 2.53
CA PHE A 101 3.22 -11.57 1.31
C PHE A 101 4.67 -11.66 0.82
N GLU A 102 5.41 -10.55 0.78
CA GLU A 102 6.81 -10.58 0.35
C GLU A 102 7.70 -11.36 1.33
N LEU A 103 7.41 -11.27 2.64
CA LEU A 103 8.13 -12.05 3.66
C LEU A 103 7.84 -13.54 3.56
N VAL A 104 6.58 -13.92 3.29
CA VAL A 104 6.20 -15.32 3.01
C VAL A 104 6.94 -15.83 1.77
N ASN A 105 7.10 -15.00 0.74
CA ASN A 105 7.89 -15.33 -0.46
C ASN A 105 9.40 -15.45 -0.18
N LYS A 106 9.90 -14.81 0.88
CA LYS A 106 11.29 -14.93 1.38
C LYS A 106 11.47 -16.05 2.41
N GLY A 107 10.45 -16.88 2.66
CA GLY A 107 10.55 -18.04 3.53
C GLY A 107 10.05 -17.81 4.96
N PHE A 108 9.27 -16.76 5.22
CA PHE A 108 8.67 -16.55 6.54
C PHE A 108 7.80 -17.73 6.98
N ILE A 109 8.00 -18.17 8.22
CA ILE A 109 7.24 -19.21 8.89
C ILE A 109 6.66 -18.62 10.16
N VAL A 110 5.35 -18.81 10.36
CA VAL A 110 4.69 -18.41 11.59
C VAL A 110 5.10 -19.36 12.70
N THR A 111 5.75 -18.81 13.71
CA THR A 111 5.99 -19.48 14.99
C THR A 111 4.76 -19.35 15.89
N THR A 112 4.72 -20.13 16.98
CA THR A 112 3.61 -20.17 17.93
C THR A 112 3.37 -18.85 18.68
N GLU A 113 4.30 -17.89 18.60
CA GLU A 113 4.36 -16.63 19.36
C GLU A 113 3.33 -15.54 18.98
N LEU A 114 2.29 -15.87 18.22
CA LEU A 114 1.23 -14.92 17.83
C LEU A 114 0.25 -14.53 18.95
N ASP A 115 0.48 -14.96 20.19
CA ASP A 115 -0.49 -14.82 21.30
C ASP A 115 -0.74 -13.36 21.71
N ASN A 116 0.13 -12.42 21.29
CA ASN A 116 -0.02 -10.98 21.53
C ASN A 116 -0.56 -10.18 20.33
N SER A 117 -0.92 -10.83 19.22
CA SER A 117 -1.43 -10.08 18.07
C SER A 117 -2.85 -9.57 18.32
N ARG A 118 -3.15 -8.32 17.93
CA ARG A 118 -4.50 -7.73 18.00
C ARG A 118 -5.50 -8.37 17.04
N LEU A 119 -5.04 -9.32 16.22
CA LEU A 119 -5.77 -9.93 15.13
C LEU A 119 -6.05 -11.39 15.46
N ASP A 120 -7.11 -11.95 14.87
CA ASP A 120 -7.40 -13.36 15.00
C ASP A 120 -6.25 -14.18 14.38
N LYS A 121 -5.45 -14.80 15.25
CA LYS A 121 -4.34 -15.71 14.92
C LYS A 121 -4.75 -16.76 13.89
N ARG A 122 -5.98 -17.28 13.96
CA ARG A 122 -6.49 -18.29 13.02
C ARG A 122 -6.62 -17.72 11.62
N ILE A 123 -7.16 -16.50 11.48
CA ILE A 123 -7.31 -15.83 10.18
C ILE A 123 -5.95 -15.57 9.54
N ILE A 124 -4.98 -15.07 10.31
CA ILE A 124 -3.61 -14.83 9.83
C ILE A 124 -2.97 -16.13 9.33
N LEU A 125 -3.09 -17.22 10.10
CA LEU A 125 -2.57 -18.52 9.71
C LEU A 125 -3.20 -19.03 8.41
N ILE A 126 -4.51 -18.84 8.23
CA ILE A 126 -5.20 -19.23 6.98
C ILE A 126 -4.68 -18.39 5.81
N MET A 127 -4.51 -17.07 6.00
CA MET A 127 -3.98 -16.18 4.96
C MET A 127 -2.55 -16.56 4.56
N ILE A 128 -1.67 -16.86 5.52
CA ILE A 128 -0.29 -17.25 5.23
C ILE A 128 -0.24 -18.60 4.53
N LYS A 129 -1.05 -19.57 4.96
CA LYS A 129 -1.20 -20.86 4.24
C LYS A 129 -1.67 -20.63 2.80
N ALA A 130 -2.66 -19.76 2.60
CA ALA A 130 -3.14 -19.40 1.28
C ALA A 130 -2.03 -18.77 0.42
N MET A 131 -1.28 -17.80 0.96
CA MET A 131 -0.13 -17.19 0.28
C MET A 131 0.90 -18.23 -0.15
N LYS A 132 1.28 -19.15 0.75
CA LYS A 132 2.24 -20.23 0.45
C LYS A 132 1.78 -21.13 -0.70
N ARG A 133 0.49 -21.47 -0.76
CA ARG A 133 -0.08 -22.25 -1.89
C ARG A 133 -0.05 -21.47 -3.21
N CYS A 134 -0.14 -20.14 -3.14
CA CYS A 134 -0.10 -19.30 -4.32
C CYS A 134 1.32 -19.08 -4.87
N ILE A 135 2.39 -19.32 -4.10
CA ILE A 135 3.77 -19.17 -4.60
C ILE A 135 4.00 -20.14 -5.76
N SER A 136 4.56 -19.61 -6.84
CA SER A 136 4.93 -20.34 -8.06
C SER A 136 6.37 -20.04 -8.43
N PHE A 137 6.85 -20.71 -9.49
CA PHE A 137 8.20 -20.50 -10.01
C PHE A 137 8.49 -19.04 -10.39
N ASN A 138 7.48 -18.31 -10.88
CA ASN A 138 7.62 -16.89 -11.21
C ASN A 138 6.53 -16.03 -10.55
N ARG A 139 6.80 -14.72 -10.47
CA ARG A 139 5.90 -13.74 -9.85
C ARG A 139 4.57 -13.60 -10.62
N PHE A 140 4.59 -13.75 -11.95
CA PHE A 140 3.39 -13.64 -12.77
C PHE A 140 2.36 -14.74 -12.43
N GLU A 141 2.79 -16.00 -12.40
CA GLU A 141 1.96 -17.13 -11.99
C GLU A 141 1.50 -17.01 -10.54
N THR A 142 2.38 -16.52 -9.67
CA THR A 142 2.05 -16.29 -8.25
C THR A 142 0.90 -15.28 -8.14
N ILE A 143 0.97 -14.17 -8.89
CA ILE A 143 -0.07 -13.16 -8.95
C ILE A 143 -1.38 -13.76 -9.48
N MET A 144 -1.33 -14.55 -10.55
CA MET A 144 -2.53 -15.21 -11.11
C MET A 144 -3.19 -16.15 -10.10
N LYS A 145 -2.42 -16.91 -9.32
CA LYS A 145 -2.97 -17.74 -8.24
C LYS A 145 -3.62 -16.89 -7.14
N ILE A 146 -3.02 -15.76 -6.78
CA ILE A 146 -3.58 -14.83 -5.78
C ILE A 146 -4.90 -14.21 -6.26
N TYR A 147 -5.01 -13.88 -7.55
CA TYR A 147 -6.27 -13.42 -8.14
C TYR A 147 -7.42 -14.42 -7.97
N ASN A 148 -7.11 -15.71 -7.89
CA ASN A 148 -8.11 -16.77 -7.72
C ASN A 148 -8.38 -17.14 -6.25
N GLU A 149 -7.62 -16.60 -5.29
CA GLU A 149 -7.75 -16.90 -3.87
C GLU A 149 -8.60 -15.82 -3.17
N PRO A 150 -9.84 -16.11 -2.70
CA PRO A 150 -10.73 -15.09 -2.14
C PRO A 150 -10.20 -14.45 -0.85
N ILE A 151 -9.54 -15.22 0.01
CA ILE A 151 -9.03 -14.70 1.29
C ILE A 151 -7.88 -13.70 1.10
N LEU A 152 -7.24 -13.69 -0.07
CA LEU A 152 -6.15 -12.79 -0.43
C LEU A 152 -6.64 -11.59 -1.28
N TYR A 153 -7.93 -11.27 -1.21
CA TYR A 153 -8.54 -10.22 -2.03
C TYR A 153 -7.78 -8.88 -2.00
N SER A 154 -7.28 -8.46 -0.84
CA SER A 154 -6.56 -7.18 -0.68
C SER A 154 -5.25 -7.10 -1.46
N LEU A 155 -4.65 -8.25 -1.80
CA LEU A 155 -3.45 -8.34 -2.61
C LEU A 155 -3.71 -8.15 -4.11
N ARG A 156 -4.92 -8.49 -4.59
CA ARG A 156 -5.26 -8.53 -6.03
C ARG A 156 -4.98 -7.23 -6.77
N ARG A 157 -5.06 -6.06 -6.11
CA ARG A 157 -4.88 -4.76 -6.77
C ARG A 157 -3.51 -4.13 -6.54
N ASN A 158 -2.68 -4.69 -5.67
CA ASN A 158 -1.53 -3.97 -5.10
C ASN A 158 -0.20 -4.74 -5.09
N ILE A 159 -0.12 -5.96 -5.66
CA ILE A 159 1.16 -6.72 -5.78
C ILE A 159 2.04 -6.20 -6.93
N ASN A 160 1.47 -5.47 -7.88
CA ASN A 160 2.20 -4.91 -9.01
C ASN A 160 3.00 -3.68 -8.55
N VAL A 161 4.19 -3.92 -8.00
CA VAL A 161 5.23 -2.90 -7.92
C VAL A 161 5.67 -2.64 -9.36
N GLN A 162 5.18 -1.58 -9.98
CA GLN A 162 5.77 -1.08 -11.22
C GLN A 162 7.27 -0.86 -10.94
N ARG A 163 8.12 -1.45 -11.79
CA ARG A 163 9.58 -1.48 -11.63
C ARG A 163 10.10 -0.09 -11.25
N PRO A 164 11.14 0.00 -10.39
CA PRO A 164 11.77 1.25 -10.02
C PRO A 164 12.55 1.81 -11.22
N LYS A 165 11.85 2.36 -12.23
CA LYS A 165 12.45 3.27 -13.21
C LYS A 165 12.41 4.72 -12.70
N ASP A 166 11.60 4.99 -11.67
CA ASP A 166 11.38 6.34 -11.15
C ASP A 166 12.30 6.71 -9.96
N PHE A 167 13.13 5.78 -9.48
CA PHE A 167 14.15 6.08 -8.45
C PHE A 167 15.43 6.71 -9.01
N LEU A 168 15.52 6.95 -10.32
CA LEU A 168 16.68 7.59 -10.96
C LEU A 168 16.66 9.13 -10.93
N PHE A 169 15.65 9.76 -10.31
CA PHE A 169 15.57 11.22 -10.17
C PHE A 169 15.61 11.67 -8.72
N LEU A 170 16.61 11.21 -7.97
CA LEU A 170 17.16 11.94 -6.84
C LEU A 170 18.68 12.01 -7.05
N LYS A 171 19.10 12.90 -7.94
CA LYS A 171 20.44 13.49 -7.85
C LYS A 171 20.34 14.79 -7.03
N PRO A 172 21.37 15.12 -6.25
CA PRO A 172 21.39 16.26 -5.32
C PRO A 172 21.12 17.59 -6.01
#